data_AF-A0A0R2HV47-F1
#
_entry.id   AF-A0A0R2HV47-F1
#
_cell.length_a   1.000
_cell.length_b   1.000
_cell.length_c   1.000
_cell.angle_alpha   90.00
_cell.angle_beta   90.00
_cell.angle_gamma   90.00
#
_symmetry.space_group_name_H-M   'P 1'
#
loop_
_entity.id
_entity.type
_entity.pdbx_description
1 polymer ?
#
loop_
_entity_poly.entity_id
_entity_poly.type
_entity_poly.pdbx_seq_one_letter_code
_entity_poly.pdbx_strand_id
1 'polypeptide(L)' 'MYLTVAETADYLNVSTADIHRLIREKQIRTVSDGENILIYKEQFNLFIKELEKYKKELQDYLNEPIPEDIDIKDED' A
#
# COMPACT_ATOMS: atom_id res chain seq x y z
N MET A 1 19.07 0.62 0.92
CA MET A 1 19.05 1.49 2.12
C MET A 1 18.28 0.82 3.28
N TYR A 2 18.67 1.02 4.53
CA TYR A 2 17.99 0.47 5.73
C TYR A 2 17.27 1.57 6.52
N LEU A 3 16.17 1.23 7.18
CA LEU A 3 15.32 2.13 7.97
C LEU A 3 15.03 1.53 9.35
N THR A 4 14.83 2.38 10.35
CA THR A 4 14.27 1.97 11.64
C THR A 4 12.78 1.62 11.52
N VAL A 5 12.20 1.06 12.59
CA VAL A 5 10.76 0.76 12.66
C VAL A 5 9.91 2.01 12.47
N ALA A 6 10.28 3.13 13.12
CA ALA A 6 9.56 4.39 13.02
C ALA A 6 9.62 4.96 11.59
N GLU A 7 10.81 5.03 11.01
CA GLU A 7 10.98 5.53 9.64
C GLU A 7 10.27 4.64 8.61
N THR A 8 10.21 3.33 8.84
CA THR A 8 9.47 2.42 7.96
C THR A 8 7.96 2.62 8.07
N ALA A 9 7.45 2.85 9.28
CA ALA A 9 6.04 3.17 9.51
C ALA A 9 5.66 4.45 8.77
N ASP A 10 6.48 5.51 8.89
CA ASP A 10 6.28 6.77 8.18
C ASP A 10 6.40 6.59 6.66
N TYR A 11 7.39 5.83 6.19
CA TYR A 11 7.59 5.58 4.76
C TYR A 11 6.42 4.87 4.09
N LEU A 12 5.79 3.91 4.80
CA LEU A 12 4.64 3.15 4.29
C LEU A 12 3.30 3.79 4.67
N ASN A 13 3.32 4.87 5.46
CA ASN A 13 2.14 5.53 6.02
C ASN A 13 1.24 4.54 6.80
N VAL A 14 1.85 3.73 7.67
CA VAL A 14 1.19 2.75 8.54
C VAL A 14 1.61 2.95 10.00
N SER A 15 0.97 2.25 10.93
CA SER A 15 1.37 2.33 12.34
C SER A 15 2.66 1.55 12.62
N THR A 16 3.42 1.95 13.64
CA THR A 16 4.56 1.16 14.14
C THR A 16 4.12 -0.23 14.64
N ALA A 17 2.90 -0.34 15.15
CA ALA A 17 2.31 -1.62 15.57
C ALA A 17 2.15 -2.58 14.39
N ASP A 18 1.76 -2.08 13.20
CA ASP A 18 1.71 -2.89 11.98
C ASP A 18 3.09 -3.39 11.59
N ILE A 19 4.11 -2.52 11.62
CA ILE A 19 5.48 -2.93 11.33
C ILE A 19 5.95 -4.02 12.31
N HIS A 20 5.71 -3.84 13.60
CA HIS A 20 6.05 -4.86 14.61
C HIS A 20 5.31 -6.19 14.37
N ARG A 21 4.05 -6.15 13.94
CA ARG A 21 3.32 -7.35 13.52
C ARG A 21 4.02 -8.03 12.34
N LEU A 22 4.34 -7.29 11.28
CA LEU A 22 5.02 -7.83 10.08
C LEU A 22 6.36 -8.50 10.43
N ILE A 23 7.12 -7.90 11.35
CA ILE A 23 8.39 -8.46 11.86
C ILE A 23 8.12 -9.77 12.61
N ARG A 24 7.17 -9.77 13.56
CA ARG A 24 6.81 -10.94 14.37
C ARG A 24 6.31 -12.10 13.50
N GLU A 25 5.54 -11.80 12.47
CA GLU A 25 4.98 -12.76 11.51
C GLU A 25 5.98 -13.15 10.41
N LYS A 26 7.20 -12.62 10.45
CA LYS A 26 8.28 -12.89 9.48
C LYS A 26 7.90 -12.57 8.02
N GLN A 27 7.00 -11.60 7.83
CA GLN A 27 6.57 -11.15 6.51
C GLN A 27 7.55 -10.16 5.88
N ILE A 28 8.41 -9.53 6.68
CA ILE A 28 9.45 -8.60 6.23
C ILE A 28 10.82 -9.00 6.74
N ARG A 29 11.84 -8.68 5.95
CA ARG A 29 13.25 -8.90 6.25
C ARG A 29 13.77 -7.79 7.13
N THR A 30 14.46 -8.19 8.20
CA THR A 30 15.11 -7.31 9.16
C THR A 30 16.58 -7.72 9.35
N VAL A 31 17.38 -6.76 9.79
CA VAL A 31 18.76 -6.93 10.25
C VAL A 31 18.85 -6.27 11.62
N SER A 32 19.69 -6.79 12.51
CA SER A 32 20.00 -6.15 13.79
C SER A 32 21.48 -5.76 13.80
N ASP A 33 21.77 -4.55 14.27
CA ASP A 33 23.14 -4.10 14.56
C ASP A 33 23.57 -4.40 16.00
N GLY A 34 22.71 -5.06 16.78
CA GLY A 34 22.90 -5.36 18.21
C GLY A 34 22.09 -4.45 19.14
N GLU A 35 21.68 -3.26 18.68
CA GLU A 35 20.91 -2.30 19.47
C GLU A 35 19.53 -2.02 18.83
N ASN A 36 19.50 -1.91 17.50
CA ASN A 36 18.35 -1.50 16.72
C ASN A 36 17.95 -2.54 15.68
N ILE A 37 16.64 -2.61 15.42
CA ILE A 37 16.10 -3.37 14.29
C ILE A 37 16.08 -2.46 13.07
N LEU A 38 16.77 -2.90 12.02
CA LEU A 38 16.86 -2.25 10.73
C LEU A 38 16.08 -3.04 9.68
N ILE A 39 15.32 -2.34 8.87
CA ILE A 39 14.43 -2.91 7.85
C ILE A 39 14.97 -2.49 6.48
N TYR A 40 15.16 -3.46 5.59
CA TYR A 40 15.63 -3.19 4.24
C TYR A 40 14.54 -2.48 3.42
N LYS A 41 14.74 -1.22 3.04
CA LYS A 41 13.70 -0.37 2.41
C LYS A 41 13.15 -0.93 1.10
N GLU A 42 14.01 -1.44 0.23
CA GLU A 42 13.66 -1.80 -1.15
C GLU A 42 12.78 -3.06 -1.24
N GLN A 43 12.61 -3.80 -0.14
CA GLN A 43 11.66 -4.91 -0.09
C GLN A 43 10.21 -4.45 -0.30
N PHE A 44 9.90 -3.17 -0.07
CA PHE A 44 8.57 -2.61 -0.25
C PHE A 44 8.30 -2.04 -1.65
N ASN A 45 9.25 -2.13 -2.58
CA ASN A 45 9.10 -1.55 -3.92
C ASN A 45 7.88 -2.12 -4.66
N LEU A 46 7.62 -3.42 -4.52
CA LEU A 46 6.44 -4.04 -5.13
C LEU A 46 5.14 -3.51 -4.52
N PHE A 47 5.07 -3.47 -3.19
CA PHE A 47 3.91 -2.95 -2.46
C PHE A 47 3.58 -1.50 -2.85
N ILE A 48 4.58 -0.62 -2.92
CA ILE A 48 4.37 0.78 -3.33
C ILE A 48 3.88 0.84 -4.78
N LYS A 49 4.48 0.07 -5.69
CA LYS A 49 4.05 0.00 -7.08
C LYS A 49 2.60 -0.48 -7.23
N GLU A 50 2.21 -1.48 -6.46
CA GLU A 50 0.84 -2.00 -6.45
C GLU A 50 -0.16 -0.98 -5.89
N LEU A 51 0.21 -0.27 -4.81
CA LEU A 51 -0.61 0.82 -4.27
C LEU A 51 -0.80 1.96 -5.27
N GLU A 52 0.26 2.37 -5.97
CA GLU A 52 0.17 3.41 -7.01
C GLU A 52 -0.74 2.97 -8.16
N LYS A 53 -0.61 1.72 -8.61
CA LYS A 53 -1.48 1.15 -9.64
C LYS A 53 -2.94 1.17 -9.19
N TYR A 54 -3.22 0.72 -7.98
CA TYR A 54 -4.58 0.69 -7.43
C TYR A 54 -5.19 2.10 -7.31
N LYS A 55 -4.41 3.08 -6.85
CA LYS A 55 -4.85 4.48 -6.79
C LYS A 55 -5.21 5.03 -8.17
N LYS A 56 -4.44 4.67 -9.20
CA LYS A 56 -4.73 5.07 -10.58
C LYS A 56 -6.02 4.45 -11.08
N GLU A 57 -6.23 3.15 -10.87
CA GLU A 57 -7.45 2.45 -11.28
C GLU A 57 -8.70 3.04 -10.62
N LEU A 58 -8.61 3.40 -9.33
CA LEU A 58 -9.70 4.10 -8.64
C LEU A 58 -9.98 5.49 -9.23
N GLN A 59 -8.94 6.26 -9.56
CA GLN A 59 -9.11 7.56 -10.20
C GLN A 59 -9.73 7.43 -11.59
N ASP A 60 -9.30 6.45 -12.38
CA ASP A 60 -9.86 6.17 -13.70
C ASP A 60 -11.34 5.80 -13.60
N TYR A 61 -11.73 4.96 -12.62
CA TYR A 61 -13.12 4.63 -12.34
C TYR A 61 -13.97 5.85 -11.93
N LEU A 62 -13.44 6.72 -11.07
CA LEU A 62 -14.16 7.94 -10.64
C LEU A 62 -14.30 8.98 -11.76
N ASN A 63 -13.40 8.96 -12.75
CA ASN A 63 -13.45 9.82 -13.92
C ASN A 63 -14.30 9.24 -15.06
N GLU A 64 -14.72 7.98 -14.96
CA GLU A 64 -15.57 7.35 -15.96
C GLU A 64 -16.92 8.08 -15.98
N PRO A 65 -17.34 8.63 -17.14
CA PRO A 65 -18.63 9.29 -17.23
C PRO A 65 -19.72 8.26 -16.94
N ILE A 66 -20.71 8.67 -16.14
CA ILE A 66 -21.89 7.83 -15.94
C ILE A 66 -22.51 7.60 -17.33
N PRO A 67 -22.75 6.35 -17.73
CA PRO A 67 -23.42 6.08 -19.00
C PRO A 67 -24.75 6.82 -19.03
N GLU A 68 -25.14 7.33 -20.20
CA GLU A 68 -26.43 7.98 -20.33
C GLU A 68 -27.54 7.02 -19.90
N ASP A 69 -28.50 7.53 -19.12
CA ASP A 69 -29.66 6.75 -18.71
C ASP A 69 -30.34 6.20 -19.97
N ILE A 70 -30.41 4.87 -20.05
CA ILE A 70 -31.15 4.22 -21.11
C ILE A 70 -32.61 4.54 -20.83
N ASP A 71 -33.21 5.44 -21.61
CA ASP A 71 -34.66 5.68 -21.61
C ASP A 71 -35.34 4.44 -22.21
N ILE A 72 -35.45 3.39 -21.38
CA ILE A 72 -36.22 2.20 -21.70
C ILE A 72 -37.68 2.62 -21.60
N LYS A 73 -38.21 3.12 -22.71
CA LYS A 73 -39.66 3.11 -22.92
C LYS A 73 -40.04 1.64 -23.03
N ASP A 74 -40.73 1.14 -22.02
CA ASP A 74 -41.50 -0.09 -22.14
C ASP A 74 -42.51 0.15 -23.28
N GLU A 75 -42.14 -0.28 -24.49
CA GLU A 75 -43.08 -0.38 -25.61
C GLU A 75 -44.03 -1.54 -25.29
N ASP A 76 -45.30 -1.17 -25.16
CA ASP A 76 -46.52 -1.94 -24.88
C ASP A 76 -46.55 -3.37 -25.47
#